data_AF-A0A3C0ZXZ6-F1
#
_entry.id   AF-A0A3C0ZXZ6-F1
#
_cell.length_a   1.000
_cell.length_b   1.000
_cell.length_c   1.000
_cell.angle_alpha   90.00
_cell.angle_beta   90.00
_cell.angle_gamma   90.00
#
_symmetry.space_group_name_H-M   'P 1'
#
loop_
_entity.id
_entity.type
_entity.pdbx_description
1 polymer ?
#
loop_
_entity_poly.entity_id
_entity_poly.type
_entity_poly.pdbx_seq_one_letter_code
_entity_poly.pdbx_strand_id
1 'polypeptide(L)'
;MKQDPEKGGKRVKIITLANQKGGIGKTTTATCLAAILNEWGHKTLLIDTDVQCNSTDTYRAATEDVATLYDLILDDDPCTVQEAIQHTEAGDIIASDP
;
A
#
# COMPACT_ATOMS: atom_id res chain seq x y z
N MET A 1 -35.17 13.14 2.43
CA MET A 1 -34.93 11.71 2.10
C MET A 1 -33.61 11.33 2.77
N LYS A 2 -33.66 10.61 3.90
CA LYS A 2 -32.44 10.18 4.62
C LYS A 2 -31.86 8.98 3.86
N GLN A 3 -30.57 9.01 3.52
CA GLN A 3 -29.90 7.87 2.90
C GLN A 3 -29.73 6.75 3.94
N ASP A 4 -29.97 5.53 3.49
CA ASP A 4 -29.98 4.29 4.26
C ASP A 4 -28.54 3.83 4.59
N PRO A 5 -28.17 3.63 5.88
CA PRO A 5 -26.82 3.26 6.30
C PRO A 5 -26.41 1.80 5.98
N GLU A 6 -27.28 0.97 5.41
CA GLU A 6 -27.03 -0.48 5.21
C GLU A 6 -26.71 -0.93 3.76
N LYS A 7 -26.12 -0.07 2.91
CA LYS A 7 -25.42 -0.57 1.71
C LYS A 7 -23.98 -0.99 2.07
N GLY A 8 -23.90 -2.08 2.84
CA GLY A 8 -22.70 -2.57 3.52
C GLY A 8 -21.63 -3.19 2.63
N GLY A 9 -20.82 -2.36 1.97
CA GLY A 9 -19.45 -2.77 1.62
C GLY A 9 -18.61 -2.93 2.90
N LYS A 10 -17.73 -3.93 2.98
CA LYS A 10 -16.76 -4.03 4.08
C LYS A 10 -16.03 -2.68 4.22
N ARG A 11 -16.18 -2.02 5.37
CA ARG A 11 -15.56 -0.73 5.63
C ARG A 11 -14.04 -0.92 5.78
N VAL A 12 -13.28 -0.51 4.77
CA VAL A 12 -11.81 -0.45 4.82
C VAL A 12 -11.41 0.77 5.66
N LYS A 13 -10.40 0.61 6.53
CA LYS A 13 -9.76 1.75 7.21
C LYS A 13 -8.48 2.12 6.46
N ILE A 14 -8.34 3.38 6.08
CA ILE A 14 -7.14 3.93 5.45
C ILE A 14 -6.34 4.66 6.53
N ILE A 15 -5.06 4.31 6.68
CA ILE A 15 -4.14 4.92 7.65
C ILE A 15 -2.95 5.48 6.86
N THR A 16 -2.67 6.77 6.99
CA THR A 16 -1.58 7.45 6.28
C THR A 16 -0.50 7.90 7.25
N LEU A 17 0.74 7.56 6.95
CA LEU A 17 1.91 7.88 7.76
C LEU A 17 2.66 9.05 7.09
N ALA A 18 2.29 10.28 7.43
CA ALA A 18 2.80 11.48 6.78
C ALA A 18 3.61 12.37 7.72
N ASN A 19 4.80 12.77 7.27
CA ASN A 19 5.63 13.80 7.92
C ASN A 19 6.70 14.29 6.94
N GLN A 20 6.94 15.60 6.89
CA GLN A 20 7.90 16.24 5.98
C GLN A 20 9.36 15.96 6.37
N LYS A 21 9.64 15.55 7.61
CA LYS A 21 11.00 15.21 8.04
C LYS A 21 11.37 13.78 7.61
N GLY A 22 12.54 13.65 6.98
CA GLY A 22 13.16 12.35 6.66
C GLY A 22 13.72 11.66 7.91
N GLY A 23 13.85 10.33 7.88
CA GLY A 23 14.54 9.56 8.92
C GLY A 23 13.85 9.50 10.29
N ILE A 24 12.54 9.76 10.36
CA ILE A 24 11.78 9.73 11.63
C ILE A 24 11.02 8.41 11.88
N GLY A 25 11.23 7.40 11.02
CA GLY A 25 10.59 6.09 11.16
C GLY A 25 9.20 5.95 10.54
N LYS A 26 8.80 6.77 9.55
CA LYS A 26 7.53 6.62 8.82
C LYS A 26 7.38 5.24 8.19
N THR A 27 8.34 4.86 7.33
CA THR A 27 8.40 3.56 6.66
C THR A 27 8.41 2.43 7.68
N THR A 28 9.29 2.49 8.68
CA THR A 28 9.35 1.50 9.76
C THR A 28 8.02 1.34 10.47
N THR A 29 7.34 2.44 10.78
CA THR A 29 6.04 2.40 11.45
C THR A 29 4.97 1.81 10.52
N ALA A 30 4.98 2.17 9.24
CA ALA A 30 4.03 1.66 8.25
C ALA A 30 4.19 0.14 8.05
N THR A 31 5.42 -0.35 7.86
CA THR A 31 5.69 -1.78 7.65
C THR A 31 5.41 -2.60 8.91
N CYS A 32 5.80 -2.13 10.10
CA CYS A 32 5.48 -2.79 11.36
C CYS A 32 3.97 -2.82 11.63
N LEU A 33 3.26 -1.70 11.41
CA LEU A 33 1.81 -1.65 11.59
C LEU A 33 1.10 -2.63 10.65
N ALA A 34 1.50 -2.69 9.38
CA ALA A 34 0.92 -3.60 8.41
C ALA A 34 1.15 -5.07 8.80
N ALA A 35 2.37 -5.41 9.23
CA ALA A 35 2.70 -6.77 9.71
C ALA A 35 1.85 -7.17 10.92
N ILE A 36 1.72 -6.30 11.93
CA ILE A 36 0.92 -6.56 13.13
C ILE A 36 -0.56 -6.75 12.77
N LEU A 37 -1.11 -5.91 11.89
CA LEU A 37 -2.50 -6.04 11.45
C LEU A 37 -2.74 -7.35 10.70
N ASN A 38 -1.82 -7.77 9.83
CA ASN A 38 -1.88 -9.07 9.16
C ASN A 38 -1.80 -10.23 10.16
N GLU A 39 -0.89 -10.17 11.14
CA GLU A 39 -0.77 -11.19 12.20
C GLU A 39 -2.05 -11.29 13.05
N TRP A 40 -2.76 -10.18 13.25
CA TRP A 40 -4.07 -10.15 13.93
C TRP A 40 -5.24 -10.61 13.04
N GLY A 41 -4.97 -11.09 11.82
CA GLY A 41 -5.97 -11.62 10.90
C GLY A 41 -6.73 -10.56 10.11
N HIS A 42 -6.27 -9.30 10.11
CA HIS A 42 -6.82 -8.27 9.24
C HIS A 42 -6.22 -8.35 7.85
N LYS A 43 -7.06 -8.34 6.81
CA LYS A 43 -6.59 -8.16 5.44
C LYS A 43 -5.99 -6.76 5.30
N THR A 44 -4.67 -6.68 5.16
CA THR A 44 -3.93 -5.42 5.10
C THR A 44 -3.17 -5.30 3.78
N LEU A 45 -3.24 -4.12 3.18
CA LEU A 45 -2.48 -3.76 1.98
C LEU A 45 -1.60 -2.57 2.34
N LEU A 46 -0.28 -2.70 2.16
CA LEU A 46 0.65 -1.59 2.24
C LEU A 46 0.73 -0.91 0.86
N ILE A 47 0.76 0.42 0.83
CA ILE A 47 0.97 1.17 -0.42
C ILE A 47 2.21 2.03 -0.18
N ASP A 48 3.30 1.76 -0.90
CA ASP A 48 4.49 2.60 -0.83
C ASP A 48 4.31 3.78 -1.79
N THR A 49 4.34 4.98 -1.24
CA THR A 49 4.17 6.24 -2.00
C THR A 49 5.45 7.07 -2.00
N ASP A 50 6.56 6.53 -1.51
CA ASP A 50 7.83 7.22 -1.39
C ASP A 50 8.78 6.72 -2.48
N VAL A 51 9.24 7.62 -3.35
CA VAL A 51 10.23 7.34 -4.42
C VAL A 51 11.51 6.68 -3.90
N GLN A 52 11.80 6.79 -2.60
CA GLN A 52 12.93 6.10 -1.99
C GLN A 52 12.72 4.58 -1.84
N CYS A 53 11.50 4.07 -2.06
CA CYS A 53 11.18 2.65 -2.16
C CYS A 53 11.54 1.82 -0.90
N ASN A 54 11.70 2.44 0.26
CA ASN A 54 12.11 1.73 1.48
C ASN A 54 11.09 0.67 1.92
N SER A 55 9.80 0.87 1.65
CA SER A 55 8.77 -0.12 2.01
C SER A 55 8.73 -1.24 0.97
N THR A 56 8.84 -0.89 -0.32
CA THR A 56 9.07 -1.82 -1.44
C THR A 56 10.22 -2.78 -1.13
N ASP A 57 11.39 -2.25 -0.75
CA ASP A 57 12.58 -3.04 -0.39
C ASP A 57 12.33 -3.93 0.82
N THR A 58 11.70 -3.39 1.87
CA THR A 58 11.35 -4.15 3.08
C THR A 58 10.46 -5.35 2.75
N TYR A 59 9.55 -5.18 1.80
CA TYR A 59 8.63 -6.22 1.35
C TYR A 59 9.23 -7.16 0.30
N ARG A 60 10.44 -6.86 -0.19
CA ARG A 60 11.08 -7.55 -1.33
C ARG A 60 10.19 -7.59 -2.57
N ALA A 61 9.43 -6.51 -2.78
CA ALA A 61 8.58 -6.36 -3.95
C ALA A 61 9.43 -6.10 -5.20
N ALA A 62 8.94 -6.56 -6.34
CA ALA A 62 9.57 -6.29 -7.64
C ALA A 62 9.19 -4.88 -8.13
N THR A 63 10.08 -4.28 -8.91
CA THR A 63 9.87 -2.97 -9.56
C THR A 63 10.16 -3.00 -11.05
N GLU A 64 10.74 -4.09 -11.57
CA GLU A 64 11.02 -4.27 -12.99
C GLU A 64 10.00 -5.22 -13.61
N ASP A 65 9.54 -4.90 -14.82
CA ASP A 65 8.57 -5.69 -15.60
C ASP A 65 7.27 -6.04 -14.84
N VAL A 66 6.89 -5.22 -13.87
CA VAL A 66 5.66 -5.36 -13.06
C VAL A 66 5.00 -4.00 -12.85
N ALA A 67 3.68 -4.01 -12.63
CA ALA A 67 2.93 -2.79 -12.33
C ALA A 67 3.25 -2.25 -10.93
N THR A 68 3.47 -0.94 -10.83
CA THR A 68 3.74 -0.21 -9.58
C THR A 68 2.72 0.90 -9.34
N LEU A 69 2.91 1.67 -8.27
CA LEU A 69 2.06 2.80 -7.93
C LEU A 69 2.08 3.89 -9.03
N TYR A 70 3.23 4.10 -9.69
CA TYR A 70 3.36 5.15 -10.69
C TYR A 70 2.51 4.83 -11.92
N ASP A 71 2.58 3.60 -12.43
CA ASP A 71 1.74 3.12 -13.55
C ASP A 71 0.24 3.27 -13.25
N LEU A 72 -0.14 3.11 -11.98
CA LEU A 72 -1.54 3.20 -11.55
C LEU A 72 -2.06 4.65 -11.49
N ILE A 73 -1.18 5.62 -11.20
CA ILE A 73 -1.58 7.01 -10.92
C ILE A 73 -1.29 7.94 -12.09
N LEU A 74 -0.23 7.69 -12.86
CA LEU A 74 0.34 8.67 -13.79
C LEU A 74 0.23 8.28 -15.27
N ASP A 75 -0.02 7.02 -15.59
CA ASP A 75 -0.14 6.59 -16.98
C ASP A 75 -1.46 7.05 -17.63
N ASP A 76 -1.40 7.33 -18.93
CA ASP A 76 -2.56 7.68 -19.75
C ASP A 76 -3.54 6.50 -19.94
N ASP A 77 -3.03 5.26 -19.83
CA ASP A 77 -3.79 4.00 -19.83
C ASP A 77 -3.37 3.15 -18.61
N PRO A 78 -3.88 3.48 -17.41
CA PRO A 78 -3.37 2.91 -16.17
C PRO A 78 -3.79 1.45 -15.99
N CYS A 79 -2.89 0.66 -15.41
CA CYS A 79 -3.20 -0.70 -14.97
C CYS A 79 -4.31 -0.71 -13.89
N THR A 80 -4.90 -1.88 -13.67
CA THR A 80 -5.83 -2.07 -12.57
C THR A 80 -5.11 -2.18 -11.22
N VAL A 81 -5.79 -1.79 -10.14
CA VAL A 81 -5.28 -1.97 -8.77
C VAL A 81 -4.91 -3.44 -8.50
N GLN A 82 -5.66 -4.39 -9.07
CA GLN A 82 -5.43 -5.81 -8.88
C GLN A 82 -4.11 -6.28 -9.52
N GLU A 83 -3.70 -5.67 -10.63
CA GLU A 83 -2.44 -5.98 -11.31
C GLU A 83 -1.23 -5.42 -10.55
N ALA A 84 -1.40 -4.28 -9.87
CA ALA A 84 -0.35 -3.64 -9.07
C ALA A 84 -0.16 -4.26 -7.67
N ILE A 85 -1.08 -5.11 -7.20
CA ILE A 85 -0.93 -5.80 -5.91
C ILE A 85 0.04 -6.97 -6.06
N GLN A 86 1.13 -6.89 -5.31
CA GLN A 86 2.09 -7.97 -5.16
C GLN A 86 1.86 -8.69 -3.83
N HIS A 87 1.89 -10.03 -3.89
CA HIS A 87 1.78 -10.90 -2.72
C HIS A 87 3.17 -11.41 -2.34
N THR A 88 3.76 -10.86 -1.28
CA THR A 88 5.10 -11.24 -0.81
C THR A 88 5.04 -12.00 0.51
N GLU A 89 6.17 -12.55 0.96
CA GLU A 89 6.27 -13.17 2.28
C GLU A 89 6.00 -12.18 3.42
N ALA A 90 6.26 -10.88 3.21
CA ALA A 90 6.05 -9.83 4.20
C ALA A 90 4.59 -9.34 4.25
N GLY A 91 3.80 -9.60 3.19
CA GLY A 91 2.41 -9.21 3.07
C GLY A 91 2.06 -8.68 1.68
N ASP A 92 0.84 -8.17 1.54
CA ASP A 92 0.37 -7.55 0.30
C ASP A 92 0.88 -6.11 0.20
N ILE A 93 1.42 -5.75 -0.97
CA ILE A 93 1.95 -4.41 -1.24
C ILE A 93 1.64 -3.93 -2.65
N ILE A 94 1.35 -2.63 -2.79
CA ILE A 94 1.55 -1.89 -4.05
C ILE A 94 2.88 -1.16 -3.91
N ALA A 95 3.85 -1.55 -4.72
CA ALA A 95 5.21 -1.03 -4.68
C ALA A 95 5.30 0.37 -5.30
N SER A 96 6.22 1.19 -4.79
CA SER A 96 6.74 2.35 -5.52
C SER A 96 7.97 1.94 -6.32
N ASP A 97 8.23 2.68 -7.38
CA ASP A 97 9.45 2.71 -8.18
C ASP A 97 10.13 4.09 -8.11
N PRO A 98 11.45 4.18 -8.42
CA PRO A 98 12.24 5.41 -8.35
C PRO A 98 12.08 6.38 -9.54
#